data_AF-A0A7Y7AC00-F1
#
_entry.id   AF-A0A7Y7AC00-F1
#
_cell.length_a   1.000
_cell.length_b   1.000
_cell.length_c   1.000
_cell.angle_alpha   90.00
_cell.angle_beta   90.00
_cell.angle_gamma   90.00
#
_symmetry.space_group_name_H-M   'P 1'
#
loop_
_entity.id
_entity.type
_entity.pdbx_description
1 polymer ?
#
loop_
_entity_poly.entity_id
_entity_poly.type
_entity_poly.pdbx_seq_one_letter_code
_entity_poly.pdbx_strand_id
1 'polypeptide(L)'
;MSDSKRMLSLMLKVGATAGIAKVMIDNSAVILGDELASPGEAGECFCNRDLTLEECTEIIEKLRDSEGDVQRASGYSLFGASNCNLPSGDKTMAKFNEKLNQIFNEYDINTCIRKIHFIAQIYHETDRLRTTKEYARSPRYAPYVGRGLMQLTWESNYKIYESYSGVGCVDEPELIAENIDNAFDSAGWYWKQGKVLSNSSRWRGPRNPPSYVAIHKPDYPKTSITESYGGETIRYGTVDLNLVADDDRVDIISYLVNGGANGMSERRNYVTTLKRIFKYPQTCVTEGGSPDEGEPETDTVTIRLNRRWETSISTIGEFTIDGSDITGFMLEEKGPDTTVSGREQRVPVGTYNLVWHNGTRFKNVLKLYNSEVSQSRAILIHGGNTAEDTEGCLLPGTTRGVNRVNTSQAKLREIIAFVEEKGIEGARIIITANYE
;
A
#
# COMPACT_ATOMS: atom_id res chain seq x y z
N MET A 1 44.41 36.67 -1.86
CA MET A 1 44.61 36.75 -0.40
C MET A 1 43.31 36.29 0.24
N SER A 2 43.25 35.02 0.66
CA SER A 2 42.06 34.39 1.25
C SER A 2 42.47 33.46 2.38
N ASP A 3 41.89 33.74 3.54
CA ASP A 3 41.40 32.82 4.57
C ASP A 3 42.16 31.53 4.90
N SER A 4 42.84 31.61 6.04
CA SER A 4 42.72 30.73 7.21
C SER A 4 42.19 29.31 6.98
N LYS A 5 43.09 28.41 6.59
CA LYS A 5 43.01 26.97 6.83
C LYS A 5 44.37 26.48 7.32
N ARG A 6 44.49 26.15 8.62
CA ARG A 6 45.43 25.13 9.14
C ARG A 6 45.23 24.90 10.64
N MET A 7 45.43 23.64 11.02
CA MET A 7 45.37 23.01 12.35
C MET A 7 43.97 22.51 12.74
N LEU A 8 43.74 21.23 13.06
CA LEU A 8 44.67 20.18 13.49
C LEU A 8 44.01 18.81 13.27
N SER A 9 44.75 17.87 12.66
CA SER A 9 44.49 16.43 12.71
C SER A 9 45.35 15.85 13.84
N LEU A 10 44.79 15.05 14.74
CA LEU A 10 45.55 13.97 15.38
C LEU A 10 44.65 12.85 15.95
N MET A 11 45.06 11.64 15.60
CA MET A 11 44.53 10.31 15.92
C MET A 11 44.49 9.97 17.41
N LEU A 12 43.68 8.97 17.80
CA LEU A 12 44.14 7.87 18.68
C LEU A 12 43.22 6.63 18.63
N LYS A 13 43.76 5.54 18.09
CA LYS A 13 43.42 4.14 18.40
C LYS A 13 44.05 3.78 19.75
N VAL A 14 43.35 3.09 20.66
CA VAL A 14 43.85 1.99 21.53
C VAL A 14 42.64 1.25 22.13
N GLY A 15 42.69 -0.09 22.19
CA GLY A 15 41.68 -0.94 22.83
C GLY A 15 42.11 -1.52 24.19
N ALA A 16 41.25 -2.43 24.67
CA ALA A 16 41.45 -3.42 25.75
C ALA A 16 41.12 -3.04 27.21
N THR A 17 40.11 -3.76 27.71
CA THR A 17 39.99 -4.48 29.01
C THR A 17 39.74 -3.76 30.35
N ALA A 18 38.60 -4.15 30.93
CA ALA A 18 38.35 -4.60 32.31
C ALA A 18 38.29 -3.60 33.50
N GLY A 19 37.16 -3.64 34.21
CA GLY A 19 37.17 -3.86 35.67
C GLY A 19 37.09 -2.64 36.59
N ILE A 20 35.86 -2.16 36.81
CA ILE A 20 35.25 -1.61 38.05
C ILE A 20 36.20 -1.11 39.17
N ALA A 21 36.11 0.20 39.47
CA ALA A 21 36.27 0.73 40.83
C ALA A 21 35.21 1.83 41.07
N LYS A 22 34.32 1.58 42.03
CA LYS A 22 33.22 2.45 42.46
C LYS A 22 33.75 3.45 43.49
N VAL A 23 33.70 4.75 43.18
CA VAL A 23 33.84 5.84 44.16
C VAL A 23 32.67 6.79 43.95
N MET A 24 31.80 6.89 44.96
CA MET A 24 30.71 7.86 45.02
C MET A 24 31.22 9.15 45.65
N ILE A 25 31.09 10.29 44.95
CA ILE A 25 30.94 11.63 45.56
C ILE A 25 30.01 12.51 44.68
N ASP A 26 28.91 12.90 45.30
CA ASP A 26 27.98 14.04 45.11
C ASP A 26 27.59 14.63 43.74
N ASN A 27 26.28 14.46 43.47
CA ASN A 27 25.30 15.50 43.11
C ASN A 27 25.76 16.63 42.17
N SER A 28 25.63 16.37 40.88
CA SER A 28 25.12 17.34 39.91
C SER A 28 24.35 16.55 38.85
N ALA A 29 23.04 16.81 38.76
CA ALA A 29 22.14 16.12 37.86
C ALA A 29 22.49 16.44 36.40
N VAL A 30 23.04 15.45 35.70
CA VAL A 30 22.96 15.33 34.25
C VAL A 30 22.33 13.96 34.00
N ILE A 31 21.02 13.94 33.84
CA ILE A 31 20.29 12.76 33.36
C ILE A 31 20.54 12.73 31.84
N LEU A 32 21.52 11.93 31.41
CA LEU A 32 21.53 11.35 30.07
C LEU A 32 20.59 10.15 30.13
N GLY A 33 19.35 10.35 29.70
CA GLY A 33 18.41 9.27 29.45
C GLY A 33 18.41 8.93 27.98
N ASP A 34 19.13 7.86 27.59
CA ASP A 34 18.68 7.00 26.50
C ASP A 34 17.46 6.25 27.04
N GLU A 35 16.26 6.79 26.83
CA GLU A 35 15.03 6.01 26.92
C GLU A 35 14.86 5.28 25.59
N LEU A 36 15.20 3.98 25.59
CA LEU A 36 14.56 3.03 24.69
C LEU A 36 13.06 3.19 24.86
N ALA A 37 12.40 3.75 23.84
CA ALA A 37 10.96 3.96 23.84
C ALA A 37 10.27 2.66 24.24
N SER A 38 9.47 2.74 25.31
CA SER A 38 8.57 1.65 25.70
C SER A 38 7.68 1.27 24.52
N PRO A 39 7.33 -0.02 24.33
CA PRO A 39 6.38 -0.41 23.29
C PRO A 39 5.08 0.36 23.50
N GLY A 40 4.78 1.29 22.58
CA GLY A 40 3.61 2.16 22.67
C GLY A 40 2.34 1.32 22.72
N GLU A 41 1.38 1.75 23.54
CA GLU A 41 0.06 1.11 23.61
C GLU A 41 -0.55 1.01 22.20
N ALA A 42 -1.11 -0.17 21.88
CA ALA A 42 -1.72 -0.45 20.59
C ALA A 42 -2.89 0.52 20.32
N GLY A 43 -2.70 1.47 19.41
CA GLY A 43 -3.78 2.30 18.89
C GLY A 43 -4.69 1.51 17.95
N GLU A 44 -5.96 1.91 17.84
CA GLU A 44 -6.95 1.26 16.95
C GLU A 44 -6.50 1.25 15.47
N CYS A 45 -5.66 2.21 15.06
CA CYS A 45 -5.01 2.27 13.74
C CYS A 45 -3.50 1.93 13.80
N PHE A 46 -2.97 1.36 12.71
CA PHE A 46 -1.53 1.21 12.42
C PHE A 46 -0.86 2.46 11.80
N CYS A 47 -1.60 3.57 11.70
CA CYS A 47 -1.23 4.83 11.06
C CYS A 47 -0.20 5.57 11.92
N ASN A 48 0.81 6.20 11.30
CA ASN A 48 1.68 7.21 11.93
C ASN A 48 2.34 6.79 13.25
N ARG A 49 2.55 5.48 13.42
CA ARG A 49 3.27 4.87 14.54
C ARG A 49 3.99 3.62 14.07
N ASP A 50 4.92 3.12 14.86
CA ASP A 50 5.53 1.82 14.61
C ASP A 50 4.52 0.67 14.80
N LEU A 51 4.72 -0.40 14.03
CA LEU A 51 4.06 -1.68 14.27
C LEU A 51 4.72 -2.35 15.46
N THR A 52 3.93 -2.83 16.42
CA THR A 52 4.45 -3.74 17.45
C THR A 52 4.90 -5.06 16.81
N LEU A 53 5.70 -5.85 17.54
CA LEU A 53 6.15 -7.16 17.07
C LEU A 53 4.95 -8.09 16.83
N GLU A 54 3.99 -8.10 17.73
CA GLU A 54 2.77 -8.90 17.65
C GLU A 54 1.96 -8.55 16.41
N GLU A 55 1.75 -7.25 16.15
CA GLU A 55 1.01 -6.78 14.98
C GLU A 55 1.72 -7.14 13.67
N CYS A 56 3.04 -6.94 13.61
CA CYS A 56 3.83 -7.30 12.45
C CYS A 56 3.79 -8.81 12.19
N THR A 57 3.88 -9.61 13.24
CA THR A 57 3.73 -11.07 13.18
C THR A 57 2.37 -11.44 12.60
N GLU A 58 1.28 -10.91 13.15
CA GLU A 58 -0.08 -11.19 12.70
C GLU A 58 -0.31 -10.78 11.24
N ILE A 59 0.24 -9.65 10.81
CA ILE A 59 0.16 -9.19 9.42
C ILE A 59 0.80 -10.20 8.46
N ILE A 60 2.01 -10.67 8.76
CA ILE A 60 2.72 -11.61 7.89
C ILE A 60 2.08 -13.00 7.92
N GLU A 61 1.65 -13.47 9.09
CA GLU A 61 0.96 -14.76 9.23
C GLU A 61 -0.36 -14.78 8.46
N LYS A 62 -1.17 -13.72 8.55
CA LYS A 62 -2.44 -13.63 7.79
C LYS A 62 -2.23 -13.52 6.28
N LEU A 63 -1.15 -12.87 5.83
CA LEU A 63 -0.76 -12.89 4.42
C LEU A 63 -0.42 -14.31 3.95
N ARG A 64 0.37 -15.04 4.75
CA ARG A 64 0.71 -16.45 4.49
C ARG A 64 -0.52 -17.35 4.45
N ASP A 65 -1.39 -17.21 5.44
CA ASP A 65 -2.61 -18.03 5.54
C ASP A 65 -3.58 -17.79 4.37
N SER A 66 -3.53 -16.60 3.76
CA SER A 66 -4.29 -16.30 2.54
C SER A 66 -3.76 -17.05 1.29
N GLU A 67 -2.57 -17.64 1.36
CA GLU A 67 -1.92 -18.43 0.31
C GLU A 67 -1.61 -19.85 0.81
N GLY A 68 -2.62 -20.72 0.88
CA GLY A 68 -2.47 -22.07 1.47
C GLY A 68 -1.33 -22.93 0.90
N ASP A 69 -0.96 -22.75 -0.39
CA ASP A 69 0.22 -23.43 -0.97
C ASP A 69 1.54 -22.90 -0.41
N VAL A 70 1.69 -21.58 -0.32
CA VAL A 70 2.89 -20.94 0.25
C VAL A 70 3.01 -21.31 1.73
N GLN A 71 1.90 -21.29 2.47
CA GLN A 71 1.92 -21.63 3.89
C GLN A 71 2.33 -23.10 4.13
N ARG A 72 1.85 -24.03 3.31
CA ARG A 72 2.32 -25.42 3.36
C ARG A 72 3.80 -25.57 3.02
N ALA A 73 4.30 -24.77 2.08
CA ALA A 73 5.67 -24.89 1.59
C ALA A 73 6.72 -24.28 2.53
N SER A 74 6.42 -23.16 3.19
CA SER A 74 7.41 -22.39 3.96
C SER A 74 6.99 -22.03 5.39
N GLY A 75 5.73 -22.27 5.77
CA GLY A 75 5.19 -21.77 7.02
C GLY A 75 5.37 -20.24 7.14
N TYR A 76 5.63 -19.81 8.37
CA TYR A 76 5.87 -18.39 8.72
C TYR A 76 7.35 -17.99 8.73
N SER A 77 8.24 -18.87 8.26
CA SER A 77 9.67 -18.56 8.21
C SER A 77 9.95 -17.40 7.25
N LEU A 78 10.77 -16.44 7.71
CA LEU A 78 11.29 -15.35 6.90
C LEU A 78 12.66 -15.74 6.32
N PHE A 79 12.91 -15.33 5.08
CA PHE A 79 14.21 -15.44 4.42
C PHE A 79 14.78 -16.87 4.39
N GLY A 80 13.90 -17.87 4.39
CA GLY A 80 14.25 -19.29 4.50
C GLY A 80 14.61 -19.98 3.18
N ALA A 81 14.57 -19.29 2.03
CA ALA A 81 14.97 -19.88 0.77
C ALA A 81 16.48 -20.21 0.76
N SER A 82 16.85 -21.26 0.04
CA SER A 82 18.24 -21.76 0.00
C SER A 82 19.23 -20.80 -0.66
N ASN A 83 18.76 -19.82 -1.43
CA ASN A 83 19.60 -18.79 -2.05
C ASN A 83 19.68 -17.50 -1.22
N CYS A 84 19.02 -17.45 -0.05
CA CYS A 84 19.08 -16.29 0.84
C CYS A 84 20.15 -16.52 1.91
N ASN A 85 21.26 -15.80 1.78
CA ASN A 85 22.44 -15.95 2.63
C ASN A 85 22.50 -14.92 3.79
N LEU A 86 21.36 -14.34 4.19
CA LEU A 86 21.32 -13.51 5.39
C LEU A 86 21.79 -14.29 6.63
N PRO A 87 22.47 -13.66 7.60
CA PRO A 87 22.80 -14.27 8.88
C PRO A 87 21.55 -14.83 9.57
N SER A 88 21.66 -15.97 10.27
CA SER A 88 20.49 -16.62 10.88
C SER A 88 19.76 -15.74 11.91
N GLY A 89 20.50 -14.88 12.64
CA GLY A 89 19.91 -13.91 13.57
C GLY A 89 19.07 -12.83 12.90
N ASP A 90 19.31 -12.57 11.61
CA ASP A 90 18.58 -11.57 10.83
C ASP A 90 17.29 -12.13 10.22
N LYS A 91 17.10 -13.45 10.23
CA LYS A 91 15.92 -14.12 9.67
C LYS A 91 14.74 -14.22 10.65
N THR A 92 14.70 -13.37 11.66
CA THR A 92 13.69 -13.40 12.73
C THR A 92 12.59 -12.37 12.49
N MET A 93 11.37 -12.65 12.98
CA MET A 93 10.26 -11.70 12.91
C MET A 93 10.58 -10.40 13.68
N ALA A 94 11.30 -10.51 14.81
CA ALA A 94 11.75 -9.36 15.58
C ALA A 94 12.68 -8.45 14.77
N LYS A 95 13.70 -9.01 14.10
CA LYS A 95 14.60 -8.22 13.25
C LYS A 95 13.85 -7.65 12.03
N PHE A 96 12.94 -8.41 11.43
CA PHE A 96 12.11 -7.93 10.33
C PHE A 96 11.24 -6.74 10.76
N ASN A 97 10.56 -6.82 11.91
CA ASN A 97 9.75 -5.73 12.45
C ASN A 97 10.59 -4.47 12.74
N GLU A 98 11.74 -4.63 13.40
CA GLU A 98 12.70 -3.55 13.66
C GLU A 98 13.08 -2.82 12.36
N LYS A 99 13.50 -3.57 11.34
CA LYS A 99 13.95 -3.01 10.06
C LYS A 99 12.80 -2.41 9.25
N LEU A 100 11.61 -3.00 9.33
CA LEU A 100 10.42 -2.48 8.64
C LEU A 100 9.98 -1.13 9.23
N ASN A 101 9.94 -1.00 10.56
CA ASN A 101 9.63 0.26 11.22
C ASN A 101 10.70 1.33 10.94
N GLN A 102 11.98 0.95 10.93
CA GLN A 102 13.07 1.86 10.57
C GLN A 102 12.84 2.48 9.19
N ILE A 103 12.58 1.68 8.15
CA ILE A 103 12.34 2.21 6.81
C ILE A 103 11.00 2.92 6.66
N PHE A 104 9.99 2.56 7.46
CA PHE A 104 8.73 3.31 7.48
C PHE A 104 8.97 4.75 7.92
N ASN A 105 9.70 4.94 9.01
CA ASN A 105 10.03 6.25 9.52
C ASN A 105 10.98 7.02 8.60
N GLU A 106 12.03 6.37 8.09
CA GLU A 106 13.05 7.02 7.25
C GLU A 106 12.52 7.49 5.88
N TYR A 107 11.56 6.75 5.30
CA TYR A 107 11.04 7.01 3.95
C TYR A 107 9.58 7.50 3.93
N ASP A 108 9.09 7.99 5.07
CA ASP A 108 7.73 8.53 5.25
C ASP A 108 6.59 7.56 4.88
N ILE A 109 6.78 6.25 5.05
CA ILE A 109 5.79 5.22 4.76
C ILE A 109 4.87 5.06 5.99
N ASN A 110 4.30 6.19 6.42
CA ASN A 110 3.71 6.32 7.76
C ASN A 110 2.19 6.09 7.78
N THR A 111 1.47 6.45 6.71
CA THR A 111 0.02 6.19 6.64
C THR A 111 -0.25 4.69 6.47
N CYS A 112 -1.42 4.23 6.95
CA CYS A 112 -1.82 2.83 6.77
C CYS A 112 -1.78 2.39 5.31
N ILE A 113 -2.29 3.22 4.41
CA ILE A 113 -2.36 2.86 3.00
C ILE A 113 -0.97 2.78 2.36
N ARG A 114 -0.02 3.65 2.76
CA ARG A 114 1.39 3.54 2.36
C ARG A 114 2.01 2.22 2.83
N LYS A 115 1.85 1.87 4.11
CA LYS A 115 2.35 0.59 4.66
C LYS A 115 1.74 -0.61 3.96
N ILE A 116 0.42 -0.60 3.73
CA ILE A 116 -0.30 -1.66 3.01
C ILE A 116 0.29 -1.86 1.61
N HIS A 117 0.45 -0.79 0.83
CA HIS A 117 1.00 -0.92 -0.52
C HIS A 117 2.47 -1.34 -0.49
N PHE A 118 3.28 -0.78 0.41
CA PHE A 118 4.70 -1.15 0.53
C PHE A 118 4.86 -2.63 0.89
N ILE A 119 4.17 -3.11 1.93
CA ILE A 119 4.20 -4.52 2.36
C ILE A 119 3.76 -5.42 1.21
N ALA A 120 2.68 -5.08 0.50
CA ALA A 120 2.21 -5.85 -0.65
C ALA A 120 3.27 -5.99 -1.75
N GLN A 121 4.01 -4.91 -2.06
CA GLN A 121 5.06 -4.96 -3.08
C GLN A 121 6.24 -5.82 -2.62
N ILE A 122 6.81 -5.55 -1.43
CA ILE A 122 7.96 -6.34 -0.97
C ILE A 122 7.61 -7.80 -0.81
N TYR A 123 6.39 -8.11 -0.37
CA TYR A 123 5.91 -9.47 -0.23
C TYR A 123 5.87 -10.17 -1.59
N HIS A 124 5.43 -9.50 -2.66
CA HIS A 124 5.49 -10.10 -3.99
C HIS A 124 6.94 -10.27 -4.49
N GLU A 125 7.76 -9.23 -4.40
CA GLU A 125 9.13 -9.19 -4.96
C GLU A 125 10.08 -10.24 -4.37
N THR A 126 9.87 -10.62 -3.12
CA THR A 126 10.80 -11.44 -2.33
C THR A 126 10.39 -12.91 -2.25
N ASP A 127 9.54 -13.36 -3.19
CA ASP A 127 8.91 -14.68 -3.11
C ASP A 127 8.23 -14.85 -1.74
N ARG A 128 7.38 -13.88 -1.39
CA ARG A 128 6.69 -13.81 -0.11
C ARG A 128 7.65 -13.71 1.06
N LEU A 129 8.66 -12.83 1.03
CA LEU A 129 9.67 -12.68 2.09
C LEU A 129 10.49 -13.95 2.34
N ARG A 130 10.61 -14.85 1.36
CA ARG A 130 11.44 -16.05 1.47
C ARG A 130 12.88 -15.80 1.06
N THR A 131 13.15 -14.76 0.27
CA THR A 131 14.50 -14.45 -0.20
C THR A 131 14.72 -12.96 -0.45
N THR A 132 15.98 -12.53 -0.34
CA THR A 132 16.46 -11.20 -0.72
C THR A 132 17.19 -11.21 -2.06
N LYS A 133 17.20 -12.34 -2.78
CA LYS A 133 17.97 -12.53 -4.02
C LYS A 133 17.16 -13.28 -5.07
N GLU A 134 17.21 -12.80 -6.31
CA GLU A 134 16.59 -13.46 -7.47
C GLU A 134 17.16 -14.88 -7.67
N TYR A 135 16.32 -15.81 -8.14
CA TYR A 135 16.72 -17.20 -8.40
C TYR A 135 17.43 -17.41 -9.74
N ALA A 136 17.36 -16.44 -10.65
CA ALA A 136 17.95 -16.59 -11.99
C ALA A 136 19.49 -16.63 -11.92
N ARG A 137 20.08 -17.66 -12.54
CA ARG A 137 21.54 -17.89 -12.46
C ARG A 137 22.36 -16.98 -13.36
N SER A 138 21.86 -16.68 -14.56
CA SER A 138 22.61 -15.91 -15.56
C SER A 138 21.69 -15.07 -16.45
N PRO A 139 20.87 -14.18 -15.86
CA PRO A 139 20.08 -13.25 -16.65
C PRO A 139 20.99 -12.24 -17.39
N ARG A 140 20.46 -11.57 -18.42
CA ARG A 140 21.21 -10.61 -19.25
C ARG A 140 21.85 -9.44 -18.49
N TYR A 141 21.38 -9.18 -17.28
CA TYR A 141 21.83 -8.10 -16.40
C TYR A 141 22.77 -8.60 -15.29
N ALA A 142 23.18 -9.87 -15.29
CA ALA A 142 24.22 -10.35 -14.41
C ALA A 142 25.53 -9.56 -14.61
N PRO A 143 26.28 -9.24 -13.54
CA PRO A 143 26.10 -9.68 -12.14
C PRO A 143 25.05 -8.92 -11.32
N TYR A 144 24.43 -7.87 -11.87
CA TYR A 144 23.47 -6.98 -11.22
C TYR A 144 22.03 -7.52 -11.28
N VAL A 145 21.85 -8.74 -10.77
CA VAL A 145 20.55 -9.42 -10.62
C VAL A 145 19.69 -8.82 -9.50
N GLY A 146 18.42 -9.20 -9.42
CA GLY A 146 17.52 -8.72 -8.37
C GLY A 146 18.05 -9.02 -6.96
N ARG A 147 18.24 -7.97 -6.15
CA ARG A 147 18.61 -8.05 -4.73
C ARG A 147 17.83 -7.07 -3.86
N GLY A 148 17.73 -7.36 -2.56
CA GLY A 148 16.96 -6.57 -1.60
C GLY A 148 15.44 -6.79 -1.71
N LEU A 149 14.66 -6.07 -0.92
CA LEU A 149 13.21 -6.33 -0.82
C LEU A 149 12.40 -5.83 -2.01
N MET A 150 12.97 -4.97 -2.85
CA MET A 150 12.35 -4.49 -4.09
C MET A 150 13.12 -4.92 -5.36
N GLN A 151 13.98 -5.94 -5.22
CA GLN A 151 14.71 -6.60 -6.32
C GLN A 151 15.46 -5.61 -7.23
N LEU A 152 16.35 -4.79 -6.64
CA LEU A 152 17.23 -3.89 -7.38
C LEU A 152 18.01 -4.65 -8.46
N THR A 153 17.91 -4.20 -9.70
CA THR A 153 18.44 -4.88 -10.90
C THR A 153 19.10 -3.87 -11.83
N TRP A 154 20.04 -4.31 -12.68
CA TRP A 154 20.82 -3.52 -13.64
C TRP A 154 21.91 -2.66 -13.02
N GLU A 155 23.10 -2.67 -13.64
CA GLU A 155 24.27 -1.88 -13.22
C GLU A 155 23.94 -0.41 -13.00
N SER A 156 23.13 0.19 -13.87
CA SER A 156 22.75 1.60 -13.77
C SER A 156 22.04 1.90 -12.45
N ASN A 157 21.18 1.01 -11.96
CA ASN A 157 20.46 1.24 -10.71
C ASN A 157 21.36 0.97 -9.49
N TYR A 158 22.27 0.00 -9.58
CA TYR A 158 23.29 -0.23 -8.55
C TYR A 158 24.21 0.99 -8.39
N LYS A 159 24.66 1.61 -9.49
CA LYS A 159 25.45 2.85 -9.44
C LYS A 159 24.73 4.01 -8.76
N ILE A 160 23.43 4.18 -9.06
CA ILE A 160 22.63 5.23 -8.44
C ILE A 160 22.45 4.94 -6.94
N TYR A 161 22.15 3.69 -6.57
CA TYR A 161 21.99 3.32 -5.17
C TYR A 161 23.32 3.41 -4.38
N GLU A 162 24.46 3.02 -4.96
CA GLU A 162 25.78 3.21 -4.37
C GLU A 162 26.11 4.69 -4.16
N SER A 163 25.80 5.56 -5.14
CA SER A 163 25.97 7.01 -4.99
C SER A 163 25.13 7.58 -3.84
N TYR A 164 23.91 7.07 -3.70
CA TYR A 164 22.99 7.48 -2.63
C TYR A 164 23.44 6.97 -1.25
N SER A 165 23.69 5.67 -1.13
CA SER A 165 23.89 4.98 0.16
C SER A 165 25.35 4.96 0.62
N GLY A 166 26.30 5.13 -0.29
CA GLY A 166 27.73 4.89 -0.04
C GLY A 166 28.10 3.41 0.07
N VAL A 167 27.16 2.48 -0.11
CA VAL A 167 27.42 1.03 -0.09
C VAL A 167 28.05 0.63 -1.42
N GLY A 168 29.27 0.07 -1.37
CA GLY A 168 30.06 -0.40 -2.52
C GLY A 168 29.47 -1.62 -3.27
N CYS A 169 28.18 -1.58 -3.58
CA CYS A 169 27.40 -2.64 -4.17
C CYS A 169 27.59 -2.81 -5.67
N VAL A 170 28.28 -1.90 -6.36
CA VAL A 170 28.69 -2.10 -7.75
C VAL A 170 29.82 -3.11 -7.81
N ASP A 171 30.82 -2.95 -6.94
CA ASP A 171 31.95 -3.89 -6.82
C ASP A 171 31.55 -5.17 -6.07
N GLU A 172 30.69 -5.05 -5.04
CA GLU A 172 30.20 -6.16 -4.24
C GLU A 172 28.65 -6.24 -4.22
N PRO A 173 27.99 -6.66 -5.32
CA PRO A 173 26.52 -6.66 -5.42
C PRO A 173 25.80 -7.46 -4.33
N GLU A 174 26.43 -8.50 -3.80
CA GLU A 174 25.85 -9.33 -2.73
C GLU A 174 25.59 -8.56 -1.43
N LEU A 175 26.25 -7.42 -1.21
CA LEU A 175 26.01 -6.57 -0.05
C LEU A 175 24.54 -6.16 0.09
N ILE A 176 23.78 -6.05 -1.01
CA ILE A 176 22.34 -5.73 -0.96
C ILE A 176 21.51 -6.94 -0.50
N ALA A 177 21.92 -8.16 -0.81
CA ALA A 177 21.16 -9.36 -0.46
C ALA A 177 21.57 -9.99 0.88
N GLU A 178 22.83 -9.86 1.27
CA GLU A 178 23.44 -10.57 2.40
C GLU A 178 23.60 -9.71 3.66
N ASN A 179 23.32 -8.41 3.57
CA ASN A 179 23.20 -7.51 4.72
C ASN A 179 21.75 -7.02 4.83
N ILE A 180 21.13 -7.22 6.00
CA ILE A 180 19.71 -6.90 6.19
C ILE A 180 19.43 -5.38 6.15
N ASP A 181 20.36 -4.55 6.62
CA ASP A 181 20.21 -3.10 6.57
C ASP A 181 20.14 -2.62 5.12
N ASN A 182 21.08 -3.07 4.29
CA ASN A 182 21.10 -2.74 2.85
C ASN A 182 19.88 -3.29 2.10
N ALA A 183 19.41 -4.49 2.47
CA ALA A 183 18.25 -5.12 1.82
C ALA A 183 16.96 -4.31 2.04
N PHE A 184 16.78 -3.76 3.24
CA PHE A 184 15.64 -2.91 3.59
C PHE A 184 15.81 -1.48 3.08
N ASP A 185 16.98 -0.88 3.28
CA ASP A 185 17.28 0.48 2.84
C ASP A 185 17.10 0.65 1.33
N SER A 186 17.66 -0.27 0.53
CA SER A 186 17.46 -0.24 -0.93
C SER A 186 15.99 -0.29 -1.37
N ALA A 187 15.11 -0.92 -0.59
CA ALA A 187 13.68 -0.96 -0.87
C ALA A 187 12.97 0.34 -0.49
N GLY A 188 13.31 0.93 0.66
CA GLY A 188 12.82 2.25 1.06
C GLY A 188 13.29 3.35 0.11
N TRP A 189 14.58 3.33 -0.26
CA TRP A 189 15.15 4.20 -1.28
C TRP A 189 14.41 4.06 -2.61
N TYR A 190 14.20 2.82 -3.09
CA TYR A 190 13.46 2.60 -4.33
C TYR A 190 12.05 3.21 -4.27
N TRP A 191 11.36 2.99 -3.15
CA TRP A 191 10.00 3.46 -2.93
C TRP A 191 9.90 4.99 -2.96
N LYS A 192 10.82 5.68 -2.29
CA LYS A 192 10.84 7.13 -2.19
C LYS A 192 11.37 7.80 -3.46
N GLN A 193 12.43 7.24 -4.04
CA GLN A 193 13.21 7.94 -5.06
C GLN A 193 13.99 7.08 -6.05
N GLY A 194 14.17 5.78 -5.87
CA GLY A 194 14.99 4.96 -6.76
C GLY A 194 14.34 4.56 -8.09
N LYS A 195 13.07 4.91 -8.34
CA LYS A 195 12.44 4.70 -9.64
C LYS A 195 12.93 5.69 -10.70
N VAL A 196 13.87 5.25 -11.53
CA VAL A 196 14.43 6.05 -12.64
C VAL A 196 13.41 6.29 -13.76
N LEU A 197 13.11 7.56 -14.02
CA LEU A 197 12.22 8.06 -15.08
C LEU A 197 12.85 9.26 -15.81
N SER A 198 12.21 9.72 -16.88
CA SER A 198 12.65 10.92 -17.62
C SER A 198 12.63 12.19 -16.75
N ASN A 199 13.41 13.21 -17.11
CA ASN A 199 13.53 14.48 -16.36
C ASN A 199 12.35 15.47 -16.54
N SER A 200 11.14 15.00 -16.87
CA SER A 200 9.95 15.89 -16.86
C SER A 200 9.50 16.23 -15.44
N SER A 201 8.74 17.30 -15.26
CA SER A 201 8.21 17.69 -13.93
C SER A 201 7.09 16.79 -13.42
N ARG A 202 6.44 16.02 -14.30
CA ARG A 202 5.33 15.12 -13.97
C ARG A 202 5.45 13.80 -14.71
N TRP A 203 4.98 12.72 -14.09
CA TRP A 203 4.82 11.41 -14.71
C TRP A 203 3.35 11.18 -15.06
N ARG A 204 3.08 11.10 -16.36
CA ARG A 204 1.72 10.91 -16.91
C ARG A 204 1.48 9.49 -17.44
N GLY A 205 2.22 8.53 -16.91
CA GLY A 205 2.31 7.18 -17.48
C GLY A 205 3.39 7.05 -18.56
N PRO A 206 3.67 5.82 -19.02
CA PRO A 206 4.55 5.58 -20.16
C PRO A 206 3.90 6.04 -21.47
N ARG A 207 4.71 6.16 -22.54
CA ARG A 207 4.24 6.61 -23.86
C ARG A 207 3.10 5.75 -24.43
N ASN A 208 3.17 4.43 -24.25
CA ASN A 208 2.15 3.47 -24.66
C ASN A 208 1.68 2.71 -23.43
N PRO A 209 0.77 3.30 -22.62
CA PRO A 209 0.37 2.68 -21.37
C PRO A 209 -0.46 1.42 -21.63
N PRO A 210 -0.17 0.32 -20.91
CA PRO A 210 -1.10 -0.80 -20.82
C PRO A 210 -2.48 -0.31 -20.37
N SER A 211 -3.55 -1.00 -20.78
CA SER A 211 -4.93 -0.59 -20.43
C SER A 211 -5.15 -0.43 -18.92
N TYR A 212 -4.56 -1.32 -18.11
CA TYR A 212 -4.62 -1.28 -16.65
C TYR A 212 -3.85 -0.11 -16.02
N VAL A 213 -2.99 0.59 -16.77
CA VAL A 213 -2.35 1.85 -16.36
C VAL A 213 -3.12 3.04 -16.94
N ALA A 214 -3.49 2.95 -18.22
CA ALA A 214 -4.14 4.02 -18.97
C ALA A 214 -5.46 4.47 -18.34
N ILE A 215 -6.24 3.52 -17.80
CA ILE A 215 -7.54 3.81 -17.18
C ILE A 215 -7.43 4.76 -15.98
N HIS A 216 -6.30 4.75 -15.27
CA HIS A 216 -6.09 5.59 -14.09
C HIS A 216 -5.64 7.01 -14.44
N LYS A 217 -5.29 7.28 -15.71
CA LYS A 217 -4.79 8.59 -16.18
C LYS A 217 -3.77 9.19 -15.18
N PRO A 218 -2.68 8.46 -14.85
CA PRO A 218 -1.78 8.87 -13.78
C PRO A 218 -1.24 10.26 -14.05
N ASP A 219 -1.10 11.06 -13.00
CA ASP A 219 -0.50 12.38 -13.08
C ASP A 219 0.16 12.73 -11.75
N TYR A 220 1.43 12.31 -11.59
CA TYR A 220 2.17 12.50 -10.34
C TYR A 220 3.33 13.48 -10.53
N PRO A 221 3.64 14.34 -9.54
CA PRO A 221 4.84 15.16 -9.59
C PRO A 221 6.09 14.28 -9.62
N LYS A 222 7.13 14.76 -10.30
CA LYS A 222 8.45 14.14 -10.28
C LYS A 222 9.49 15.05 -9.66
N THR A 223 10.32 14.45 -8.82
CA THR A 223 11.55 15.08 -8.32
C THR A 223 12.67 14.79 -9.29
N SER A 224 13.51 15.78 -9.60
CA SER A 224 14.75 15.56 -10.36
C SER A 224 15.90 15.34 -9.40
N ILE A 225 16.60 14.22 -9.54
CA ILE A 225 17.77 13.85 -8.74
C ILE A 225 19.01 13.93 -9.62
N THR A 226 20.10 14.42 -9.03
CA THR A 226 21.42 14.50 -9.67
C THR A 226 22.42 13.81 -8.76
N GLU A 227 22.96 12.70 -9.24
CA GLU A 227 23.99 11.90 -8.58
C GLU A 227 25.32 12.02 -9.33
N SER A 228 26.42 11.65 -8.68
CA SER A 228 27.75 11.58 -9.29
C SER A 228 28.38 10.22 -9.02
N TYR A 229 28.63 9.45 -10.06
CA TYR A 229 29.26 8.13 -9.94
C TYR A 229 30.50 8.06 -10.83
N GLY A 230 31.67 7.77 -10.26
CA GLY A 230 32.92 7.69 -11.03
C GLY A 230 33.30 8.97 -11.79
N GLY A 231 32.80 10.14 -11.35
CA GLY A 231 32.98 11.42 -12.04
C GLY A 231 31.95 11.71 -13.14
N GLU A 232 31.03 10.79 -13.42
CA GLU A 232 29.90 10.99 -14.33
C GLU A 232 28.67 11.52 -13.58
N THR A 233 28.04 12.57 -14.12
CA THR A 233 26.76 13.07 -13.61
C THR A 233 25.61 12.20 -14.11
N ILE A 234 24.83 11.64 -13.19
CA ILE A 234 23.60 10.91 -13.48
C ILE A 234 22.41 11.79 -13.10
N ARG A 235 21.52 12.10 -14.05
CA ARG A 235 20.32 12.90 -13.79
C ARG A 235 19.06 12.19 -14.22
N TYR A 236 18.13 11.98 -13.29
CA TYR A 236 16.86 11.31 -13.55
C TYR A 236 15.69 11.96 -12.80
N GLY A 237 14.49 11.77 -13.33
CA GLY A 237 13.26 12.09 -12.61
C GLY A 237 12.77 10.86 -11.85
N THR A 238 12.08 11.04 -10.74
CA THR A 238 11.49 9.96 -9.95
C THR A 238 10.13 10.35 -9.39
N VAL A 239 9.26 9.37 -9.15
CA VAL A 239 7.96 9.55 -8.47
C VAL A 239 8.07 8.94 -7.08
N ASP A 240 7.72 9.69 -6.05
CA ASP A 240 7.54 9.15 -4.70
C ASP A 240 6.32 8.23 -4.68
N LEU A 241 6.54 6.92 -4.46
CA LEU A 241 5.46 5.93 -4.47
C LEU A 241 4.50 6.10 -3.29
N ASN A 242 4.87 6.85 -2.24
CA ASN A 242 3.93 7.24 -1.19
C ASN A 242 2.73 8.01 -1.75
N LEU A 243 2.95 8.93 -2.70
CA LEU A 243 1.87 9.71 -3.33
C LEU A 243 0.91 8.82 -4.11
N VAL A 244 1.45 7.80 -4.77
CA VAL A 244 0.67 6.83 -5.54
C VAL A 244 -0.11 5.89 -4.61
N ALA A 245 0.48 5.56 -3.46
CA ALA A 245 -0.16 4.75 -2.42
C ALA A 245 -1.29 5.52 -1.72
N ASP A 246 -1.14 6.81 -1.48
CA ASP A 246 -2.19 7.66 -0.90
C ASP A 246 -3.45 7.71 -1.79
N ASP A 247 -3.28 7.66 -3.12
CA ASP A 247 -4.38 7.53 -4.09
C ASP A 247 -4.93 6.10 -4.23
N ASP A 248 -4.38 5.16 -3.47
CA ASP A 248 -4.74 3.75 -3.46
C ASP A 248 -4.63 3.07 -4.85
N ARG A 249 -3.55 3.38 -5.60
CA ARG A 249 -3.37 2.94 -7.00
C ARG A 249 -2.39 1.78 -7.14
N VAL A 250 -2.77 0.59 -6.66
CA VAL A 250 -1.92 -0.63 -6.74
C VAL A 250 -1.42 -0.94 -8.16
N ASP A 251 -2.23 -0.71 -9.20
CA ASP A 251 -1.85 -0.97 -10.59
C ASP A 251 -0.71 -0.06 -11.07
N ILE A 252 -0.75 1.20 -10.62
CA ILE A 252 0.27 2.19 -10.94
C ILE A 252 1.56 1.88 -10.21
N ILE A 253 1.46 1.56 -8.90
CA ILE A 253 2.62 1.12 -8.10
C ILE A 253 3.25 -0.12 -8.73
N SER A 254 2.45 -1.14 -9.04
CA SER A 254 2.95 -2.38 -9.65
C SER A 254 3.61 -2.13 -11.00
N TYR A 255 3.10 -1.20 -11.82
CA TYR A 255 3.77 -0.80 -13.06
C TYR A 255 5.10 -0.08 -12.77
N LEU A 256 5.14 0.80 -11.77
CA LEU A 256 6.36 1.50 -11.41
C LEU A 256 7.42 0.53 -10.84
N VAL A 257 7.02 -0.49 -10.09
CA VAL A 257 7.93 -1.51 -9.55
C VAL A 257 8.41 -2.49 -10.64
N ASN A 258 7.49 -3.13 -11.37
CA ASN A 258 7.82 -4.24 -12.28
C ASN A 258 7.94 -3.84 -13.76
N GLY A 259 7.29 -2.75 -14.18
CA GLY A 259 7.22 -2.31 -15.58
C GLY A 259 6.23 -3.10 -16.45
N GLY A 260 5.62 -4.17 -15.93
CA GLY A 260 4.68 -5.03 -16.66
C GLY A 260 3.54 -5.55 -15.78
N ALA A 261 2.75 -6.49 -16.32
CA ALA A 261 1.60 -7.08 -15.63
C ALA A 261 1.94 -8.33 -14.80
N ASN A 262 3.22 -8.74 -14.79
CA ASN A 262 3.64 -9.92 -14.06
C ASN A 262 3.43 -9.70 -12.54
N GLY A 263 2.71 -10.62 -11.91
CA GLY A 263 2.39 -10.51 -10.49
C GLY A 263 1.30 -9.51 -10.11
N MET A 264 0.62 -8.91 -11.09
CA MET A 264 -0.37 -7.85 -10.86
C MET A 264 -1.55 -8.34 -10.02
N SER A 265 -2.11 -9.51 -10.36
CA SER A 265 -3.25 -10.10 -9.66
C SER A 265 -2.90 -10.40 -8.20
N GLU A 266 -1.70 -10.94 -7.97
CA GLU A 266 -1.18 -11.23 -6.64
C GLU A 266 -1.04 -9.96 -5.81
N ARG A 267 -0.45 -8.89 -6.36
CA ARG A 267 -0.31 -7.61 -5.65
C ARG A 267 -1.66 -6.99 -5.30
N ARG A 268 -2.66 -7.05 -6.20
CA ARG A 268 -4.04 -6.62 -5.91
C ARG A 268 -4.64 -7.41 -4.76
N ASN A 269 -4.46 -8.73 -4.77
CA ASN A 269 -4.92 -9.62 -3.70
C ASN A 269 -4.22 -9.27 -2.37
N TYR A 270 -2.91 -9.06 -2.36
CA TYR A 270 -2.18 -8.70 -1.14
C TYR A 270 -2.62 -7.36 -0.57
N VAL A 271 -2.79 -6.33 -1.41
CA VAL A 271 -3.34 -5.03 -0.96
C VAL A 271 -4.73 -5.22 -0.37
N THR A 272 -5.58 -6.04 -0.99
CA THR A 272 -6.94 -6.33 -0.48
C THR A 272 -6.90 -7.07 0.85
N THR A 273 -6.06 -8.10 0.99
CA THR A 273 -5.86 -8.84 2.24
C THR A 273 -5.32 -7.93 3.34
N LEU A 274 -4.31 -7.12 3.04
CA LEU A 274 -3.72 -6.17 3.97
C LEU A 274 -4.72 -5.11 4.41
N LYS A 275 -5.57 -4.59 3.53
CA LYS A 275 -6.66 -3.69 3.95
C LYS A 275 -7.61 -4.34 4.96
N ARG A 276 -7.92 -5.63 4.81
CA ARG A 276 -8.74 -6.37 5.79
C ARG A 276 -8.01 -6.52 7.12
N ILE A 277 -6.73 -6.89 7.10
CA ILE A 277 -5.90 -7.01 8.31
C ILE A 277 -5.81 -5.66 9.04
N PHE A 278 -5.53 -4.60 8.28
CA PHE A 278 -5.43 -3.24 8.78
C PHE A 278 -6.79 -2.61 9.12
N LYS A 279 -7.91 -3.31 8.87
CA LYS A 279 -9.27 -2.77 8.97
C LYS A 279 -9.42 -1.42 8.26
N TYR A 280 -8.72 -1.23 7.14
CA TYR A 280 -8.70 0.01 6.38
C TYR A 280 -9.85 0.04 5.36
N PRO A 281 -10.58 1.17 5.21
CA PRO A 281 -10.42 2.45 5.92
C PRO A 281 -11.21 2.54 7.26
N GLN A 282 -11.93 1.49 7.65
CA GLN A 282 -12.97 1.51 8.69
C GLN A 282 -12.50 1.90 10.10
N THR A 283 -11.35 1.43 10.57
CA THR A 283 -10.80 1.77 11.91
C THR A 283 -9.72 2.86 11.83
N CYS A 284 -9.25 3.14 10.62
CA CYS A 284 -7.99 3.82 10.38
C CYS A 284 -8.15 5.20 9.73
N VAL A 285 -9.40 5.63 9.52
CA VAL A 285 -9.76 6.90 8.85
C VAL A 285 -10.82 7.68 9.65
N THR A 286 -11.09 7.37 10.93
CA THR A 286 -12.01 8.17 11.76
C THR A 286 -11.34 8.85 12.96
N GLU A 287 -11.36 10.18 12.87
CA GLU A 287 -11.16 11.26 13.85
C GLU A 287 -9.80 11.40 14.56
N GLY A 288 -9.02 12.39 14.10
CA GLY A 288 -7.79 12.82 14.78
C GLY A 288 -6.95 13.82 14.00
N GLY A 289 -7.56 14.81 13.36
CA GLY A 289 -6.87 16.00 12.85
C GLY A 289 -7.61 17.23 13.35
N SER A 290 -7.03 17.96 14.30
CA SER A 290 -7.50 19.31 14.64
C SER A 290 -7.50 20.17 13.36
N PRO A 291 -8.45 21.10 13.19
CA PRO A 291 -8.49 21.98 12.04
C PRO A 291 -7.35 22.99 12.19
N ASP A 292 -6.20 22.69 11.61
CA ASP A 292 -5.20 23.71 11.33
C ASP A 292 -5.34 24.15 9.88
N GLU A 293 -5.23 25.45 9.72
CA GLU A 293 -5.89 26.24 8.71
C GLU A 293 -5.30 26.01 7.30
N GLY A 294 -6.18 25.66 6.36
CA GLY A 294 -6.03 26.09 4.96
C GLY A 294 -5.33 25.13 4.00
N GLU A 295 -5.96 23.99 3.68
CA GLU A 295 -5.97 23.45 2.31
C GLU A 295 -7.38 22.85 2.03
N PRO A 296 -7.95 23.04 0.83
CA PRO A 296 -9.34 22.68 0.57
C PRO A 296 -9.53 21.15 0.63
N GLU A 297 -10.45 20.71 1.48
CA GLU A 297 -11.03 19.36 1.40
C GLU A 297 -11.41 19.09 -0.05
N THR A 298 -10.85 18.03 -0.64
CA THR A 298 -11.30 17.61 -1.96
C THR A 298 -12.75 17.13 -1.82
N ASP A 299 -13.70 17.87 -2.41
CA ASP A 299 -15.17 17.71 -2.42
C ASP A 299 -15.69 16.35 -2.96
N THR A 300 -14.88 15.29 -2.95
CA THR A 300 -15.18 14.03 -3.64
C THR A 300 -16.11 13.13 -2.83
N VAL A 301 -17.18 12.65 -3.46
CA VAL A 301 -18.19 11.78 -2.85
C VAL A 301 -17.66 10.38 -2.52
N THR A 302 -17.83 9.92 -1.28
CA THR A 302 -17.52 8.54 -0.88
C THR A 302 -18.73 7.87 -0.24
N ILE A 303 -19.26 6.83 -0.89
CA ILE A 303 -20.32 5.95 -0.36
C ILE A 303 -19.64 4.76 0.33
N ARG A 304 -20.04 4.40 1.55
CA ARG A 304 -19.50 3.25 2.27
C ARG A 304 -20.60 2.23 2.48
N LEU A 305 -20.47 1.04 1.91
CA LEU A 305 -21.39 -0.08 2.08
C LEU A 305 -20.71 -1.18 2.91
N ASN A 306 -21.35 -1.59 4.00
CA ASN A 306 -20.92 -2.69 4.84
C ASN A 306 -21.98 -3.81 4.80
N ARG A 307 -21.67 -4.96 4.21
CA ARG A 307 -22.55 -6.13 4.18
C ARG A 307 -22.71 -6.70 5.58
N ARG A 308 -23.95 -6.92 6.00
CA ARG A 308 -24.31 -7.34 7.36
C ARG A 308 -25.09 -8.64 7.37
N TRP A 309 -25.91 -8.89 6.35
CA TRP A 309 -26.79 -10.06 6.29
C TRP A 309 -26.66 -10.78 4.95
N GLU A 310 -26.53 -12.09 4.99
CA GLU A 310 -26.53 -12.95 3.80
C GLU A 310 -27.56 -14.07 3.97
N THR A 311 -28.26 -14.39 2.90
CA THR A 311 -29.11 -15.57 2.80
C THR A 311 -28.77 -16.34 1.52
N SER A 312 -29.45 -17.46 1.30
CA SER A 312 -29.35 -18.20 0.03
C SER A 312 -29.91 -17.44 -1.18
N ILE A 313 -30.55 -16.27 -0.99
CA ILE A 313 -31.15 -15.50 -2.08
C ILE A 313 -30.66 -14.06 -2.19
N SER A 314 -30.08 -13.47 -1.15
CA SER A 314 -29.58 -12.09 -1.25
C SER A 314 -28.51 -11.74 -0.23
N THR A 315 -27.87 -10.60 -0.44
CA THR A 315 -26.97 -9.96 0.53
C THR A 315 -27.47 -8.56 0.83
N ILE A 316 -27.53 -8.16 2.09
CA ILE A 316 -27.91 -6.80 2.50
C ILE A 316 -26.80 -6.20 3.35
N GLY A 317 -26.46 -4.94 3.04
CA GLY A 317 -25.58 -4.13 3.85
C GLY A 317 -26.19 -2.81 4.28
N GLU A 318 -25.57 -2.19 5.26
CA GLU A 318 -25.81 -0.81 5.66
C GLU A 318 -24.87 0.11 4.88
N PHE A 319 -25.34 1.30 4.51
CA PHE A 319 -24.48 2.28 3.88
C PHE A 319 -24.57 3.67 4.50
N THR A 320 -23.48 4.42 4.36
CA THR A 320 -23.35 5.85 4.69
C THR A 320 -22.73 6.59 3.52
N ILE A 321 -22.87 7.92 3.48
CA ILE A 321 -22.13 8.79 2.56
C ILE A 321 -21.35 9.82 3.38
N ASP A 322 -20.03 9.85 3.18
CA ASP A 322 -19.11 10.74 3.90
C ASP A 322 -19.51 12.22 3.71
N GLY A 323 -19.44 13.00 4.79
CA GLY A 323 -19.82 14.42 4.77
C GLY A 323 -21.32 14.68 4.69
N SER A 324 -22.17 13.70 5.02
CA SER A 324 -23.63 13.84 5.03
C SER A 324 -24.31 12.95 6.08
N ASP A 325 -25.57 13.24 6.38
CA ASP A 325 -26.44 12.38 7.20
C ASP A 325 -27.11 11.25 6.38
N ILE A 326 -26.76 11.11 5.09
CA ILE A 326 -27.39 10.14 4.19
C ILE A 326 -26.91 8.74 4.55
N THR A 327 -27.84 7.95 5.07
CA THR A 327 -27.64 6.55 5.42
C THR A 327 -28.78 5.68 4.92
N GLY A 328 -28.59 4.36 4.91
CA GLY A 328 -29.63 3.40 4.54
C GLY A 328 -29.11 1.99 4.39
N PHE A 329 -29.77 1.22 3.54
CA PHE A 329 -29.41 -0.16 3.21
C PHE A 329 -29.19 -0.32 1.71
N MET A 330 -28.32 -1.25 1.31
CA MET A 330 -28.25 -1.71 -0.08
C MET A 330 -28.49 -3.22 -0.14
N LEU A 331 -29.38 -3.64 -1.05
CA LEU A 331 -29.62 -5.03 -1.39
C LEU A 331 -28.79 -5.39 -2.63
N GLU A 332 -28.12 -6.53 -2.56
CA GLU A 332 -27.34 -7.16 -3.61
C GLU A 332 -27.83 -8.59 -3.83
N GLU A 333 -27.39 -9.20 -4.93
CA GLU A 333 -27.54 -10.63 -5.14
C GLU A 333 -26.91 -11.48 -4.02
N LYS A 334 -27.28 -12.76 -3.99
CA LYS A 334 -26.58 -13.76 -3.20
C LYS A 334 -25.13 -13.94 -3.63
N GLY A 335 -24.38 -14.62 -2.77
CA GLY A 335 -23.03 -15.08 -3.09
C GLY A 335 -23.03 -16.29 -4.03
N PRO A 336 -21.84 -16.75 -4.43
CA PRO A 336 -20.52 -16.14 -4.18
C PRO A 336 -20.30 -14.83 -4.95
N ASP A 337 -19.23 -14.11 -4.59
CA ASP A 337 -18.79 -12.94 -5.34
C ASP A 337 -18.41 -13.33 -6.78
N THR A 338 -18.69 -12.44 -7.74
CA THR A 338 -18.22 -12.64 -9.11
C THR A 338 -17.80 -11.33 -9.76
N THR A 339 -16.81 -11.39 -10.64
CA THR A 339 -16.43 -10.30 -11.55
C THR A 339 -17.05 -10.47 -12.95
N VAL A 340 -17.71 -11.61 -13.20
CA VAL A 340 -18.20 -12.01 -14.52
C VAL A 340 -19.55 -11.34 -14.81
N SER A 341 -19.71 -10.82 -16.03
CA SER A 341 -20.98 -10.24 -16.51
C SER A 341 -22.04 -11.32 -16.78
N GLY A 342 -23.32 -10.99 -16.57
CA GLY A 342 -24.44 -11.90 -16.81
C GLY A 342 -24.58 -13.04 -15.80
N ARG A 343 -23.90 -12.94 -14.66
CA ARG A 343 -24.10 -13.84 -13.52
C ARG A 343 -24.84 -13.08 -12.42
N GLU A 344 -25.98 -13.63 -12.01
CA GLU A 344 -26.81 -13.16 -10.89
C GLU A 344 -26.11 -13.47 -9.55
N GLN A 345 -25.03 -12.74 -9.31
CA GLN A 345 -24.14 -12.87 -8.16
C GLN A 345 -23.61 -11.49 -7.79
N ARG A 346 -23.43 -11.25 -6.49
CA ARG A 346 -22.93 -9.96 -6.00
C ARG A 346 -21.52 -9.63 -6.50
N VAL A 347 -21.16 -8.35 -6.45
CA VAL A 347 -19.81 -7.89 -6.77
C VAL A 347 -18.82 -8.27 -5.66
N PRO A 348 -17.50 -8.35 -5.92
CA PRO A 348 -16.54 -8.53 -4.83
C PRO A 348 -16.53 -7.36 -3.86
N VAL A 349 -16.13 -7.59 -2.62
CA VAL A 349 -15.75 -6.48 -1.72
C VAL A 349 -14.58 -5.69 -2.34
N GLY A 350 -14.56 -4.38 -2.15
CA GLY A 350 -13.52 -3.51 -2.71
C GLY A 350 -13.96 -2.07 -2.90
N THR A 351 -13.06 -1.26 -3.42
CA THR A 351 -13.32 0.14 -3.80
C THR A 351 -13.65 0.19 -5.28
N TYR A 352 -14.73 0.89 -5.62
CA TYR A 352 -15.19 1.09 -6.99
C TYR A 352 -15.35 2.57 -7.27
N ASN A 353 -14.84 3.02 -8.40
CA ASN A 353 -15.12 4.36 -8.92
C ASN A 353 -16.58 4.44 -9.37
N LEU A 354 -17.18 5.61 -9.22
CA LEU A 354 -18.54 5.91 -9.66
C LEU A 354 -18.49 6.78 -10.92
N VAL A 355 -19.34 6.46 -11.89
CA VAL A 355 -19.60 7.29 -13.07
C VAL A 355 -21.09 7.34 -13.34
N TRP A 356 -21.53 8.43 -13.97
CA TRP A 356 -22.90 8.51 -14.48
C TRP A 356 -23.18 7.45 -15.54
N HIS A 357 -24.38 6.88 -15.48
CA HIS A 357 -24.89 5.94 -16.47
C HIS A 357 -26.25 6.39 -16.99
N ASN A 358 -26.36 6.35 -18.32
CA ASN A 358 -27.53 6.75 -19.09
C ASN A 358 -27.85 5.69 -20.14
N GLY A 359 -28.43 4.58 -19.69
CA GLY A 359 -28.88 3.48 -20.52
C GLY A 359 -30.33 3.61 -20.98
N THR A 360 -30.82 2.61 -21.71
CA THR A 360 -32.21 2.55 -22.17
C THR A 360 -33.19 2.26 -21.02
N ARG A 361 -32.82 1.36 -20.10
CA ARG A 361 -33.63 0.97 -18.92
C ARG A 361 -33.43 1.88 -17.72
N PHE A 362 -32.19 2.24 -17.40
CA PHE A 362 -31.84 3.07 -16.25
C PHE A 362 -31.10 4.32 -16.71
N LYS A 363 -31.61 5.49 -16.32
CA LYS A 363 -31.09 6.82 -16.69
C LYS A 363 -30.76 7.60 -15.42
N ASN A 364 -29.73 8.42 -15.48
CA ASN A 364 -29.25 9.22 -14.34
C ASN A 364 -29.02 8.37 -13.09
N VAL A 365 -28.35 7.22 -13.26
CA VAL A 365 -27.95 6.37 -12.15
C VAL A 365 -26.43 6.27 -12.08
N LEU A 366 -25.92 5.79 -10.95
CA LEU A 366 -24.50 5.57 -10.75
C LEU A 366 -24.12 4.18 -11.25
N LYS A 367 -22.95 4.07 -11.88
CA LYS A 367 -22.35 2.81 -12.31
C LYS A 367 -20.99 2.64 -11.66
N LEU A 368 -20.74 1.45 -11.14
CA LEU A 368 -19.53 1.15 -10.39
C LEU A 368 -18.56 0.35 -11.25
N TYR A 369 -17.26 0.65 -11.11
CA TYR A 369 -16.21 -0.08 -11.79
C TYR A 369 -14.89 0.03 -11.04
N ASN A 370 -14.03 -0.95 -11.23
CA ASN A 370 -12.63 -0.89 -10.80
C ASN A 370 -11.77 -1.66 -11.81
N SER A 371 -10.55 -2.00 -11.42
CA SER A 371 -9.63 -2.72 -12.30
C SER A 371 -9.95 -4.22 -12.46
N GLU A 372 -10.88 -4.76 -11.66
CA GLU A 372 -11.36 -6.15 -11.72
C GLU A 372 -12.76 -6.26 -12.32
N VAL A 373 -13.59 -5.24 -12.11
CA VAL A 373 -14.96 -5.13 -12.61
C VAL A 373 -15.02 -4.00 -13.64
N SER A 374 -15.01 -4.40 -14.92
CA SER A 374 -15.14 -3.48 -16.06
C SER A 374 -16.45 -2.69 -16.01
N GLN A 375 -16.41 -1.44 -16.47
CA GLN A 375 -17.61 -0.62 -16.72
C GLN A 375 -18.62 -1.30 -17.66
N SER A 376 -18.18 -2.21 -18.52
CA SER A 376 -19.06 -2.97 -19.42
C SER A 376 -19.90 -4.03 -18.71
N ARG A 377 -19.53 -4.41 -17.47
CA ARG A 377 -20.38 -5.25 -16.61
C ARG A 377 -21.66 -4.53 -16.19
N ALA A 378 -21.66 -3.20 -16.24
CA ALA A 378 -22.82 -2.36 -15.97
C ALA A 378 -23.48 -2.65 -14.61
N ILE A 379 -22.67 -2.76 -13.55
CA ILE A 379 -23.22 -2.79 -12.19
C ILE A 379 -23.68 -1.38 -11.87
N LEU A 380 -24.95 -1.23 -11.50
CA LEU A 380 -25.58 0.06 -11.25
C LEU A 380 -26.02 0.19 -9.80
N ILE A 381 -26.19 1.42 -9.32
CA ILE A 381 -27.00 1.73 -8.15
C ILE A 381 -28.35 2.22 -8.66
N HIS A 382 -29.40 1.40 -8.55
CA HIS A 382 -30.71 1.73 -9.12
C HIS A 382 -31.86 1.31 -8.22
N GLY A 383 -33.06 1.80 -8.52
CA GLY A 383 -34.24 1.48 -7.73
C GLY A 383 -34.75 0.07 -8.03
N GLY A 384 -35.11 -0.63 -6.97
CA GLY A 384 -35.61 -2.00 -6.92
C GLY A 384 -35.78 -2.38 -5.45
N ASN A 385 -36.56 -3.41 -5.13
CA ASN A 385 -36.85 -3.75 -3.73
C ASN A 385 -36.52 -5.19 -3.37
N THR A 386 -36.38 -6.09 -4.34
CA THR A 386 -36.22 -7.53 -4.14
C THR A 386 -34.93 -8.05 -4.76
N ALA A 387 -34.51 -9.27 -4.41
CA ALA A 387 -33.29 -9.86 -4.94
C ALA A 387 -33.36 -10.00 -6.47
N GLU A 388 -34.53 -10.37 -6.99
CA GLU A 388 -34.81 -10.50 -8.41
C GLU A 388 -34.68 -9.18 -9.17
N ASP A 389 -34.92 -8.04 -8.50
CA ASP A 389 -34.73 -6.71 -9.10
C ASP A 389 -33.25 -6.34 -9.25
N THR A 390 -32.33 -7.03 -8.56
CA THR A 390 -30.92 -6.63 -8.51
C THR A 390 -30.24 -6.91 -9.85
N GLU A 391 -30.46 -8.07 -10.46
CA GLU A 391 -29.72 -8.52 -11.67
C GLU A 391 -28.18 -8.35 -11.51
N GLY A 392 -27.66 -8.52 -10.27
CA GLY A 392 -26.26 -8.29 -9.92
C GLY A 392 -25.87 -6.84 -9.58
N CYS A 393 -26.81 -5.90 -9.58
CA CYS A 393 -26.65 -4.49 -9.20
C CYS A 393 -26.92 -4.25 -7.69
N LEU A 394 -26.79 -2.98 -7.28
CA LEU A 394 -27.03 -2.50 -5.91
C LEU A 394 -28.36 -1.73 -5.85
N LEU A 395 -29.23 -2.12 -4.93
CA LEU A 395 -30.52 -1.48 -4.72
C LEU A 395 -30.54 -0.74 -3.39
N PRO A 396 -30.47 0.60 -3.38
CA PRO A 396 -30.52 1.36 -2.14
C PRO A 396 -31.93 1.38 -1.57
N GLY A 397 -32.07 1.50 -0.26
CA GLY A 397 -33.35 1.66 0.42
C GLY A 397 -33.21 2.30 1.79
N THR A 398 -34.31 2.83 2.31
CA THR A 398 -34.34 3.50 3.62
C THR A 398 -34.41 2.50 4.76
N THR A 399 -35.16 1.42 4.57
CA THR A 399 -35.28 0.32 5.54
C THR A 399 -35.10 -1.01 4.84
N ARG A 400 -34.77 -2.06 5.60
CA ARG A 400 -34.67 -3.44 5.09
C ARG A 400 -35.77 -4.33 5.66
N GLY A 401 -36.08 -5.39 4.92
CA GLY A 401 -36.76 -6.58 5.42
C GLY A 401 -35.92 -7.83 5.11
N VAL A 402 -36.49 -9.01 5.30
CA VAL A 402 -35.84 -10.26 4.88
C VAL A 402 -35.77 -10.28 3.35
N ASN A 403 -34.54 -10.31 2.80
CA ASN A 403 -34.26 -10.36 1.36
C ASN A 403 -34.84 -9.20 0.52
N ARG A 404 -35.05 -8.05 1.16
CA ARG A 404 -35.62 -6.88 0.49
C ARG A 404 -35.21 -5.57 1.13
N VAL A 405 -35.27 -4.51 0.34
CA VAL A 405 -35.24 -3.12 0.82
C VAL A 405 -36.57 -2.43 0.55
N ASN A 406 -36.83 -1.32 1.24
CA ASN A 406 -38.01 -0.50 1.04
C ASN A 406 -37.62 0.94 0.69
N THR A 407 -38.55 1.64 0.05
CA THR A 407 -38.41 3.08 -0.25
C THR A 407 -37.20 3.37 -1.14
N SER A 408 -36.87 2.43 -2.05
CA SER A 408 -35.65 2.48 -2.85
C SER A 408 -35.56 3.65 -3.81
N GLN A 409 -36.67 4.00 -4.46
CA GLN A 409 -36.71 5.13 -5.40
C GLN A 409 -36.47 6.48 -4.72
N ALA A 410 -36.92 6.65 -3.47
CA ALA A 410 -36.66 7.88 -2.72
C ALA A 410 -35.20 7.94 -2.26
N LYS A 411 -34.68 6.83 -1.71
CA LYS A 411 -33.27 6.75 -1.28
C LYS A 411 -32.31 6.91 -2.46
N LEU A 412 -32.63 6.34 -3.63
CA LEU A 412 -31.85 6.56 -4.84
C LEU A 412 -31.79 8.05 -5.20
N ARG A 413 -32.93 8.75 -5.25
CA ARG A 413 -32.96 10.19 -5.57
C ARG A 413 -32.12 11.02 -4.60
N GLU A 414 -32.14 10.67 -3.33
CA GLU A 414 -31.32 11.32 -2.30
C GLU A 414 -29.82 11.14 -2.54
N ILE A 415 -29.36 9.91 -2.84
CA ILE A 415 -27.96 9.63 -3.21
C ILE A 415 -27.57 10.42 -4.46
N ILE A 416 -28.42 10.40 -5.49
CA ILE A 416 -28.15 11.04 -6.78
C ILE A 416 -28.04 12.56 -6.62
N ALA A 417 -28.96 13.18 -5.88
CA ALA A 417 -28.92 14.63 -5.62
C ALA A 417 -27.63 15.05 -4.91
N PHE A 418 -27.18 14.28 -3.92
CA PHE A 418 -25.91 14.54 -3.23
C PHE A 418 -24.71 14.46 -4.19
N VAL A 419 -24.70 13.46 -5.08
CA VAL A 419 -23.61 13.28 -6.06
C VAL A 419 -23.63 14.36 -7.15
N GLU A 420 -24.81 14.83 -7.55
CA GLU A 420 -24.94 15.96 -8.47
C GLU A 420 -24.46 17.27 -7.84
N GLU A 421 -24.76 17.49 -6.56
CA GLU A 421 -24.34 18.68 -5.81
C GLU A 421 -22.82 18.74 -5.64
N LYS A 422 -22.22 17.63 -5.20
CA LYS A 422 -20.77 17.54 -4.92
C LYS A 422 -19.91 17.29 -6.16
N GLY A 423 -20.51 16.74 -7.21
CA GLY A 423 -19.80 16.34 -8.41
C GLY A 423 -19.35 14.88 -8.37
N ILE A 424 -19.34 14.26 -9.54
CA ILE A 424 -18.98 12.84 -9.72
C ILE A 424 -17.47 12.61 -9.84
N GLU A 425 -16.67 13.67 -10.02
CA GLU A 425 -15.24 13.53 -10.23
C GLU A 425 -14.55 13.00 -8.96
N GLY A 426 -13.87 11.86 -9.09
CA GLY A 426 -13.26 11.16 -7.95
C GLY A 426 -14.24 10.40 -7.03
N ALA A 427 -15.54 10.42 -7.36
CA ALA A 427 -16.56 9.75 -6.56
C ALA A 427 -16.36 8.22 -6.54
N ARG A 428 -16.58 7.61 -5.39
CA ARG A 428 -16.34 6.17 -5.18
C ARG A 428 -17.35 5.54 -4.22
N ILE A 429 -17.51 4.22 -4.32
CA ILE A 429 -18.10 3.39 -3.28
C ILE A 429 -17.04 2.46 -2.70
N ILE A 430 -17.12 2.18 -1.40
CA ILE A 430 -16.28 1.22 -0.71
C ILE A 430 -17.20 0.13 -0.17
N ILE A 431 -17.08 -1.09 -0.70
CA ILE A 431 -17.89 -2.24 -0.31
C ILE A 431 -17.05 -3.14 0.61
N THR A 432 -17.57 -3.39 1.81
CA THR A 432 -16.97 -4.23 2.85
C THR A 432 -17.97 -5.28 3.33
N ALA A 433 -17.53 -6.26 4.12
CA ALA A 433 -18.41 -7.28 4.67
C ALA A 433 -18.06 -7.58 6.13
N ASN A 434 -19.07 -7.50 6.99
CA ASN A 434 -19.06 -7.85 8.40
C ASN A 434 -20.40 -8.54 8.73
N TYR A 435 -20.52 -9.81 8.35
CA TYR A 435 -21.77 -10.57 8.50
C TYR A 435 -22.08 -10.85 9.98
N GLU A 436 -23.37 -10.77 10.31
CA GLU A 436 -23.94 -11.16 11.61
C GLU A 436 -24.19 -12.67 11.75
#